data_AF-A0A8S9R6H9-F1
#
_entry.id   AF-A0A8S9R6H9-F1
#
_cell.length_a   1.000
_cell.length_b   1.000
_cell.length_c   1.000
_cell.angle_alpha   90.00
_cell.angle_beta   90.00
_cell.angle_gamma   90.00
#
_symmetry.space_group_name_H-M   'P 1'
#
loop_
_entity.id
_entity.type
_entity.pdbx_description
1 polymer ?
#
loop_
_entity_poly.entity_id
_entity_poly.type
_entity_poly.pdbx_seq_one_letter_code
_entity_poly.pdbx_strand_id
1 'polypeptide(L)'
;MAANTSACPAFMKATSNGVFQGDNPIDFALPLAILQIVIVIILTRLLAYLLRPLRQPRVIAEVIGGIMLGPSLLGRSKAFLDAVFPKKSLTVLETLANLGLLFFLFLAGLEIDTKSLRNTGKKALGIALAGISLPFALGIGSSFVLRATISKGVDSVAFLIFMGVALSITAFPVLAKKREIPNRL
;
A
#
# COMPACT_ATOMS: atom_id res chain seq x y z
N MET A 1 9.58 -38.77 7.45
CA MET A 1 10.82 -38.02 7.19
C MET A 1 10.67 -37.30 5.85
N ALA A 2 9.94 -36.17 5.80
CA ALA A 2 9.77 -35.37 4.59
C ALA A 2 10.77 -34.22 4.63
N ALA A 3 11.75 -34.23 3.72
CA ALA A 3 12.73 -33.17 3.59
C ALA A 3 12.03 -31.90 3.08
N ASN A 4 11.85 -30.92 3.97
CA ASN A 4 11.53 -29.56 3.58
C ASN A 4 12.73 -29.00 2.79
N THR A 5 12.64 -29.01 1.47
CA THR A 5 13.50 -28.19 0.62
C THR A 5 13.06 -26.74 0.74
N SER A 6 13.41 -26.10 1.85
CA SER A 6 13.47 -24.65 2.00
C SER A 6 14.58 -24.14 1.08
N ALA A 7 14.29 -24.10 -0.22
CA ALA A 7 15.13 -23.43 -1.20
C ALA A 7 15.12 -21.93 -0.88
N CYS A 8 16.21 -21.44 -0.27
CA CYS A 8 16.46 -20.01 -0.17
C CYS A 8 16.40 -19.40 -1.59
N PRO A 9 15.57 -18.38 -1.85
CA PRO A 9 15.60 -17.70 -3.12
C PRO A 9 16.98 -17.07 -3.30
N ALA A 10 17.70 -17.47 -4.36
CA ALA A 10 19.04 -16.99 -4.64
C ALA A 10 19.06 -15.44 -4.72
N PHE A 11 19.94 -14.84 -3.90
CA PHE A 11 20.23 -13.41 -3.86
C PHE A 11 20.76 -12.96 -5.23
N MET A 12 20.07 -12.00 -5.87
CA MET A 12 20.59 -11.34 -7.07
C MET A 12 21.78 -10.45 -6.68
N LYS A 13 22.76 -10.31 -7.57
CA LYS A 13 23.86 -9.35 -7.40
C LYS A 13 23.27 -7.94 -7.24
N ALA A 14 23.75 -7.23 -6.21
CA ALA A 14 23.23 -5.92 -5.85
C ALA A 14 23.68 -4.80 -6.81
N THR A 15 24.78 -4.98 -7.56
CA THR A 15 25.36 -3.94 -8.41
C THR A 15 25.65 -4.48 -9.82
N SER A 16 25.22 -3.73 -10.83
CA SER A 16 25.59 -3.93 -12.24
C SER A 16 26.84 -3.10 -12.53
N ASN A 17 27.79 -3.66 -13.27
CA ASN A 17 28.99 -2.92 -13.70
C ASN A 17 28.72 -1.97 -14.88
N GLY A 18 27.44 -1.67 -15.16
CA GLY A 18 27.00 -0.67 -16.12
C GLY A 18 26.59 -1.26 -17.48
N VAL A 19 25.63 -0.61 -18.13
CA VAL A 19 25.07 -1.02 -19.44
C VAL A 19 26.13 -1.04 -20.56
N PHE A 20 27.22 -0.27 -20.38
CA PHE A 20 28.34 -0.18 -21.30
C PHE A 20 29.26 -1.43 -21.27
N GLN A 21 29.11 -2.31 -20.27
CA GLN A 21 29.88 -3.56 -20.16
C GLN A 21 29.16 -4.77 -20.79
N GLY A 22 27.96 -4.58 -21.37
CA GLY A 22 27.15 -5.67 -21.96
C GLY A 22 26.24 -6.41 -20.97
N ASP A 23 26.12 -5.90 -19.74
CA ASP A 23 25.21 -6.45 -18.71
C ASP A 23 23.75 -6.03 -18.97
N ASN A 24 22.83 -7.00 -18.98
CA ASN A 24 21.40 -6.71 -19.05
C ASN A 24 20.91 -6.11 -17.71
N PRO A 25 20.40 -4.87 -17.67
CA PRO A 25 20.01 -4.20 -16.43
C PRO A 25 18.78 -4.83 -15.74
N ILE A 26 18.11 -5.78 -16.42
CA ILE A 26 16.93 -6.50 -15.94
C ILE A 26 17.32 -7.63 -14.97
N ASP A 27 18.57 -8.11 -15.01
CA ASP A 27 19.08 -9.18 -14.13
C ASP A 27 19.57 -8.68 -12.77
N PHE A 28 19.52 -7.37 -12.50
CA PHE A 28 19.99 -6.77 -11.26
C PHE A 28 18.84 -6.14 -10.47
N ALA A 29 18.84 -6.35 -9.15
CA ALA A 29 17.73 -5.93 -8.29
C ALA A 29 17.56 -4.40 -8.21
N LEU A 30 18.67 -3.62 -8.22
CA LEU A 30 18.60 -2.16 -8.08
C LEU A 30 18.11 -1.44 -9.35
N PRO A 31 18.68 -1.67 -10.55
CA PRO A 31 18.20 -1.02 -11.77
C PRO A 31 16.75 -1.40 -12.08
N LEU A 32 16.37 -2.65 -11.82
CA LEU A 32 15.01 -3.11 -11.98
C LEU A 32 14.04 -2.44 -11.00
N ALA A 33 14.40 -2.28 -9.73
CA ALA A 33 13.58 -1.57 -8.74
C ALA A 33 13.39 -0.08 -9.11
N ILE A 34 14.46 0.58 -9.57
CA ILE A 34 14.37 1.97 -10.03
C ILE A 34 13.45 2.07 -11.25
N LEU A 35 13.60 1.17 -12.23
CA LEU A 35 12.73 1.12 -13.41
C LEU A 35 11.26 0.90 -13.02
N GLN A 36 10.98 -0.03 -12.10
CA GLN A 36 9.63 -0.28 -11.57
C GLN A 36 9.04 0.99 -10.93
N ILE A 37 9.79 1.65 -10.05
CA ILE A 37 9.35 2.89 -9.40
C ILE A 37 9.07 3.98 -10.43
N VAL A 38 9.94 4.15 -11.43
CA VAL A 38 9.75 5.13 -12.51
C VAL A 38 8.46 4.84 -13.30
N ILE A 39 8.23 3.59 -13.69
CA ILE A 39 7.01 3.17 -14.38
C ILE A 39 5.77 3.46 -13.52
N VAL A 40 5.81 3.11 -12.23
CA VAL A 40 4.72 3.37 -11.29
C VAL A 40 4.44 4.87 -11.18
N ILE A 41 5.46 5.71 -11.05
CA ILE A 41 5.32 7.16 -10.94
C ILE A 41 4.74 7.75 -12.24
N ILE A 42 5.23 7.33 -13.40
CA ILE A 42 4.73 7.82 -14.70
C ILE A 42 3.27 7.45 -14.87
N LEU A 43 2.91 6.18 -14.65
CA LEU A 43 1.54 5.72 -14.82
C LEU A 43 0.58 6.42 -13.85
N THR A 44 0.93 6.48 -12.57
CA THR A 44 0.08 7.13 -11.55
C THR A 44 -0.05 8.63 -11.80
N ARG A 45 0.99 9.31 -12.32
CA ARG A 45 0.90 10.72 -12.73
C ARG A 45 0.04 10.92 -13.97
N LEU A 46 0.14 10.04 -14.96
CA LEU A 46 -0.67 10.08 -16.16
C LEU A 46 -2.15 9.88 -15.82
N LEU A 47 -2.46 8.88 -15.00
CA LEU A 47 -3.81 8.65 -14.47
C LEU A 47 -4.29 9.85 -13.67
N ALA A 48 -3.46 10.38 -12.76
CA ALA A 48 -3.84 11.55 -11.99
C ALA A 48 -4.16 12.74 -12.90
N TYR A 49 -3.38 12.96 -13.96
CA TYR A 49 -3.64 14.01 -14.95
C TYR A 49 -4.95 13.78 -15.72
N LEU A 50 -5.21 12.55 -16.16
CA LEU A 50 -6.43 12.19 -16.89
C LEU A 50 -7.68 12.29 -16.01
N LEU A 51 -7.55 12.03 -14.71
CA LEU A 51 -8.63 12.12 -13.72
C LEU A 51 -8.79 13.52 -13.11
N ARG A 52 -7.90 14.49 -13.40
CA ARG A 52 -8.05 15.91 -13.01
C ARG A 52 -9.41 16.51 -13.39
N PRO A 53 -9.92 16.35 -14.64
CA PRO A 53 -11.23 16.91 -15.00
C PRO A 53 -12.39 16.34 -14.16
N LEU A 54 -12.23 15.15 -13.56
CA LEU A 54 -13.23 14.50 -12.71
C LEU A 54 -13.17 14.97 -11.23
N ARG A 55 -12.31 15.94 -10.89
CA ARG A 55 -12.12 16.47 -9.53
C ARG A 55 -11.78 15.40 -8.49
N GLN A 56 -11.20 14.27 -8.91
CA GLN A 56 -10.83 13.20 -7.98
C GLN A 56 -9.52 13.54 -7.24
N PRO A 57 -9.42 13.26 -5.92
CA PRO A 57 -8.18 13.35 -5.19
C PRO A 57 -7.08 12.50 -5.85
N ARG A 58 -5.86 13.03 -5.92
CA ARG A 58 -4.69 12.36 -6.50
C ARG A 58 -4.46 10.94 -5.95
N VAL A 59 -4.80 10.72 -4.68
CA VAL A 59 -4.66 9.42 -3.99
C VAL A 59 -5.51 8.33 -4.65
N ILE A 60 -6.70 8.67 -5.18
CA ILE A 60 -7.55 7.70 -5.87
C ILE A 60 -6.87 7.23 -7.16
N ALA A 61 -6.25 8.15 -7.92
CA ALA A 61 -5.50 7.81 -9.12
C ALA A 61 -4.25 6.96 -8.81
N GLU A 62 -3.59 7.18 -7.67
CA GLU A 62 -2.49 6.34 -7.19
C GLU A 62 -2.96 4.90 -6.90
N VAL A 63 -4.10 4.73 -6.22
CA VAL A 63 -4.70 3.41 -5.93
C VAL A 63 -5.14 2.70 -7.21
N ILE A 64 -5.85 3.39 -8.12
CA ILE A 64 -6.27 2.81 -9.40
C ILE A 64 -5.04 2.41 -10.24
N GLY A 65 -4.02 3.26 -10.29
CA GLY A 65 -2.76 2.96 -10.98
C GLY A 65 -2.07 1.73 -10.40
N GLY A 66 -2.07 1.57 -9.07
CA GLY A 66 -1.58 0.38 -8.40
C GLY A 66 -2.38 -0.89 -8.74
N ILE A 67 -3.71 -0.80 -8.79
CA ILE A 67 -4.58 -1.92 -9.20
C ILE A 67 -4.33 -2.29 -10.66
N MET A 68 -4.14 -1.31 -11.55
CA MET A 68 -3.81 -1.55 -12.95
C MET A 68 -2.41 -2.17 -13.12
N LEU A 69 -1.43 -1.73 -12.34
CA LEU A 69 -0.07 -2.31 -12.32
C LEU A 69 -0.02 -3.69 -11.68
N GLY A 70 -0.96 -3.96 -10.78
CA GLY A 70 -1.15 -5.26 -10.17
C GLY A 70 -1.60 -6.33 -11.16
N PRO A 71 -1.77 -7.57 -10.66
CA PRO A 71 -2.18 -8.71 -11.48
C PRO A 71 -3.55 -8.53 -12.15
N SER A 72 -4.35 -7.54 -11.74
CA SER A 72 -5.70 -7.29 -12.26
C SER A 72 -5.74 -6.82 -13.72
N LEU A 73 -4.72 -6.12 -14.22
CA LEU A 73 -4.65 -5.71 -15.63
C LEU A 73 -3.41 -6.29 -16.34
N LEU A 74 -2.24 -6.18 -15.71
CA LEU A 74 -0.99 -6.72 -16.26
C LEU A 74 -0.86 -8.25 -16.09
N GLY A 75 -1.62 -8.87 -15.18
CA GLY A 75 -1.64 -10.33 -15.02
C GLY A 75 -2.30 -11.10 -16.15
N ARG A 76 -2.90 -10.42 -17.13
CA ARG A 76 -3.36 -11.03 -18.38
C ARG A 76 -2.20 -11.37 -19.34
N SER A 77 -1.02 -10.75 -19.15
CA SER A 77 0.22 -11.07 -19.85
C SER A 77 1.27 -11.60 -18.86
N LYS A 78 1.32 -12.93 -18.68
CA LYS A 78 2.35 -13.59 -17.84
C LYS A 78 3.77 -13.19 -18.22
N ALA A 79 4.04 -13.02 -19.51
CA ALA A 79 5.35 -12.63 -20.02
C ALA A 79 5.80 -11.23 -19.56
N PHE A 80 4.87 -10.28 -19.42
CA PHE A 80 5.21 -8.92 -18.99
C PHE A 80 5.32 -8.80 -17.47
N LEU A 81 4.54 -9.58 -16.71
CA LEU A 81 4.70 -9.66 -15.25
C LEU A 81 6.02 -10.30 -14.85
N ASP A 82 6.42 -11.40 -15.49
CA ASP A 82 7.69 -12.08 -15.16
C ASP A 82 8.91 -11.25 -15.63
N ALA A 83 8.77 -10.47 -16.70
CA ALA A 83 9.83 -9.59 -17.19
C ALA A 83 9.98 -8.28 -16.39
N VAL A 84 8.87 -7.69 -15.93
CA VAL A 84 8.89 -6.37 -15.26
C VAL A 84 8.82 -6.48 -13.74
N PHE A 85 8.18 -7.52 -13.17
CA PHE A 85 7.99 -7.72 -11.73
C PHE A 85 8.31 -9.16 -11.29
N PRO A 86 9.58 -9.61 -11.38
CA PRO A 86 9.96 -10.92 -10.85
C PRO A 86 9.70 -10.99 -9.34
N LYS A 87 9.22 -12.14 -8.85
CA LYS A 87 8.84 -12.35 -7.43
C LYS A 87 9.93 -11.91 -6.43
N LYS A 88 11.20 -11.96 -6.84
CA LYS A 88 12.34 -11.55 -6.02
C LYS A 88 12.46 -10.04 -5.86
N SER A 89 12.13 -9.24 -6.88
CA SER A 89 12.15 -7.78 -6.78
C SER A 89 10.97 -7.26 -5.95
N LEU A 90 9.85 -7.99 -5.95
CA LEU A 90 8.69 -7.65 -5.12
C LEU A 90 9.04 -7.61 -3.64
N THR A 91 9.85 -8.56 -3.14
CA THR A 91 10.31 -8.55 -1.74
C THR A 91 11.15 -7.31 -1.43
N VAL A 92 12.07 -6.94 -2.32
CA VAL A 92 12.89 -5.72 -2.15
C VAL A 92 11.99 -4.47 -2.16
N LEU A 93 11.06 -4.38 -3.11
CA LEU A 93 10.13 -3.26 -3.22
C LEU A 93 9.20 -3.16 -1.99
N GLU A 94 8.73 -4.29 -1.46
CA GLU A 94 7.91 -4.37 -0.26
C GLU A 94 8.69 -3.90 0.97
N THR A 95 9.94 -4.35 1.14
CA THR A 95 10.78 -3.87 2.26
C THR A 95 11.03 -2.36 2.16
N LEU A 96 11.29 -1.84 0.95
CA LEU A 96 11.49 -0.41 0.73
C LEU A 96 10.19 0.37 0.95
N ALA A 97 9.05 -0.15 0.52
CA ALA A 97 7.74 0.47 0.73
C ALA A 97 7.35 0.51 2.22
N ASN A 98 7.58 -0.56 2.97
CA ASN A 98 7.34 -0.62 4.41
C ASN A 98 8.24 0.35 5.16
N LEU A 99 9.51 0.44 4.78
CA LEU A 99 10.48 1.36 5.37
C LEU A 99 10.15 2.82 5.01
N GLY A 100 9.72 3.09 3.78
CA GLY A 100 9.21 4.40 3.35
C GLY A 100 7.93 4.80 4.09
N LEU A 101 6.99 3.88 4.28
CA LEU A 101 5.77 4.09 5.08
C LEU A 101 6.10 4.38 6.54
N LEU A 102 7.06 3.64 7.11
CA LEU A 102 7.52 3.85 8.49
C LEU A 102 8.14 5.23 8.65
N PHE A 103 9.06 5.63 7.76
CA PHE A 103 9.64 6.97 7.81
C PHE A 103 8.61 8.07 7.57
N PHE A 104 7.65 7.84 6.67
CA PHE A 104 6.56 8.77 6.44
C PHE A 104 5.70 8.95 7.71
N LEU A 105 5.31 7.86 8.38
CA LEU A 105 4.55 7.93 9.63
C LEU A 105 5.36 8.57 10.77
N PHE A 106 6.67 8.33 10.80
CA PHE A 106 7.58 8.97 11.75
C PHE A 106 7.66 10.48 11.55
N LEU A 107 7.88 10.95 10.32
CA LEU A 107 7.89 12.38 9.97
C LEU A 107 6.54 13.03 10.28
N ALA A 108 5.44 12.38 9.90
CA ALA A 108 4.10 12.88 10.20
C ALA A 108 3.83 12.94 11.71
N GLY A 109 4.47 12.06 12.51
CA GLY A 109 4.44 12.12 13.96
C GLY A 109 5.27 13.28 14.54
N LEU A 110 6.42 13.59 13.95
CA LEU A 110 7.27 14.73 14.34
C LEU A 110 6.62 16.09 14.06
N GLU A 111 5.75 16.17 13.04
CA GLU A 111 4.99 17.38 12.71
C GLU A 111 3.90 17.70 13.76
N ILE A 112 3.50 16.72 14.59
CA ILE A 112 2.43 16.91 15.58
C ILE A 112 2.94 17.75 16.75
N ASP A 113 2.26 18.88 16.99
CA ASP A 113 2.49 19.72 18.17
C ASP A 113 2.03 19.00 19.46
N THR A 114 3.01 18.50 20.22
CA THR A 114 2.82 17.82 21.50
C THR A 114 2.11 18.69 22.55
N LYS A 115 2.26 20.02 22.49
CA LYS A 115 1.64 20.95 23.45
C LYS A 115 0.15 21.09 23.20
N SER A 116 -0.26 21.20 21.93
CA SER A 116 -1.66 21.16 21.51
C SER A 116 -2.30 19.81 21.82
N LEU A 117 -1.59 18.71 21.58
CA LEU A 117 -2.04 17.36 21.89
C LEU A 117 -2.30 17.16 23.40
N ARG A 118 -1.45 17.71 24.28
CA ARG A 118 -1.63 17.58 25.74
C ARG A 118 -2.86 18.34 26.25
N ASN A 119 -3.15 19.52 25.72
CA ASN A 119 -4.30 20.33 26.15
C ASN A 119 -5.64 19.76 25.67
N THR A 120 -5.71 19.21 24.46
CA THR A 120 -6.95 18.65 23.90
C THR A 120 -7.03 17.12 24.04
N GLY A 121 -5.98 16.48 24.54
CA GLY A 121 -5.79 15.02 24.51
C GLY A 121 -6.94 14.22 25.10
N LYS A 122 -7.51 14.63 26.24
CA LYS A 122 -8.65 13.91 26.86
C LYS A 122 -9.90 13.91 25.97
N LYS A 123 -10.22 15.04 25.34
CA LYS A 123 -11.36 15.18 24.42
C LYS A 123 -11.09 14.46 23.10
N ALA A 124 -9.88 14.63 22.57
CA ALA A 124 -9.43 13.97 21.34
C ALA A 124 -9.45 12.45 21.47
N LEU A 125 -9.06 11.89 22.63
CA LEU A 125 -9.06 10.46 22.88
C LEU A 125 -10.48 9.88 22.90
N GLY A 126 -11.45 10.61 23.49
CA GLY A 126 -12.86 10.22 23.42
C GLY A 126 -13.40 10.18 21.99
N ILE A 127 -13.07 11.19 21.18
CA ILE A 127 -13.47 11.25 19.76
C ILE A 127 -12.80 10.13 18.96
N ALA A 128 -11.51 9.85 19.22
CA ALA A 128 -10.78 8.77 18.56
C ALA A 128 -11.36 7.39 18.91
N LEU A 129 -11.63 7.12 20.19
CA LEU A 129 -12.24 5.86 20.62
C LEU A 129 -13.64 5.69 20.03
N ALA A 130 -14.46 6.73 20.05
CA ALA A 130 -15.79 6.69 19.41
C ALA A 130 -15.68 6.46 17.90
N GLY A 131 -14.76 7.15 17.24
CA GLY A 131 -14.51 7.06 15.80
C GLY A 131 -13.90 5.73 15.34
N ILE A 132 -13.24 4.98 16.23
CA ILE A 132 -12.75 3.62 15.95
C ILE A 132 -13.84 2.59 16.26
N SER A 133 -14.53 2.74 17.40
CA SER A 133 -15.54 1.79 17.88
C SER A 133 -16.77 1.74 16.97
N LEU A 134 -17.18 2.88 16.41
CA LEU A 134 -18.33 2.97 15.52
C LEU A 134 -18.14 2.16 14.21
N PRO A 135 -17.09 2.39 13.39
CA PRO A 135 -16.82 1.55 12.23
C PRO A 135 -16.46 0.11 12.60
N PHE A 136 -15.89 -0.14 13.78
CA PHE A 136 -15.64 -1.50 14.27
C PHE A 136 -16.95 -2.28 14.44
N ALA A 137 -17.92 -1.68 15.14
CA ALA A 137 -19.24 -2.25 15.35
C ALA A 137 -20.00 -2.42 14.03
N LEU A 138 -19.90 -1.45 13.12
CA LEU A 138 -20.46 -1.56 11.77
C LEU A 138 -19.78 -2.65 10.94
N GLY A 139 -18.47 -2.87 11.11
CA GLY A 139 -17.72 -3.94 10.44
C GLY A 139 -18.13 -5.33 10.93
N ILE A 140 -18.33 -5.49 12.23
CA ILE A 140 -18.90 -6.73 12.80
C ILE A 140 -20.35 -6.91 12.36
N GLY A 141 -21.18 -5.85 12.42
CA GLY A 141 -22.59 -5.90 12.03
C GLY A 141 -22.78 -6.26 10.56
N SER A 142 -22.02 -5.63 9.66
CA SER A 142 -22.02 -5.97 8.23
C SER A 142 -21.54 -7.41 7.99
N SER A 143 -20.55 -7.89 8.75
CA SER A 143 -20.11 -9.29 8.68
C SER A 143 -21.21 -10.28 9.05
N PHE A 144 -22.05 -9.98 10.05
CA PHE A 144 -23.21 -10.81 10.39
C PHE A 144 -24.24 -10.86 9.26
N VAL A 145 -24.54 -9.71 8.63
CA VAL A 145 -25.50 -9.62 7.50
C VAL A 145 -24.96 -10.35 6.26
N LEU A 146 -23.66 -10.18 5.97
CA LEU A 146 -23.01 -10.85 4.85
C LEU A 146 -22.95 -12.37 5.07
N ARG A 147 -22.69 -12.81 6.30
CA ARG A 147 -22.68 -14.22 6.70
C ARG A 147 -24.07 -14.86 6.59
N ALA A 148 -25.14 -14.10 6.81
CA ALA A 148 -26.51 -14.57 6.57
C ALA A 148 -26.82 -14.80 5.08
N THR A 149 -26.10 -14.10 4.19
CA THR A 149 -26.36 -14.08 2.73
C THR A 149 -25.38 -14.97 1.94
N ILE A 150 -24.11 -15.06 2.36
CA ILE A 150 -22.98 -15.64 1.62
C ILE A 150 -22.04 -16.35 2.62
N SER A 151 -21.94 -17.68 2.51
CA SER A 151 -20.89 -18.54 3.11
C SER A 151 -21.12 -19.14 4.52
N LYS A 152 -21.46 -20.44 4.54
CA LYS A 152 -21.51 -21.32 5.73
C LYS A 152 -20.16 -22.01 6.05
N GLY A 153 -19.05 -21.63 5.41
CA GLY A 153 -17.83 -22.46 5.37
C GLY A 153 -16.50 -21.82 5.82
N VAL A 154 -16.50 -20.62 6.42
CA VAL A 154 -15.26 -19.92 6.83
C VAL A 154 -15.22 -19.70 8.35
N ASP A 155 -14.02 -19.74 8.92
CA ASP A 155 -13.73 -19.50 10.33
C ASP A 155 -14.32 -18.15 10.78
N SER A 156 -15.44 -18.25 11.51
CA SER A 156 -16.38 -17.14 11.66
C SER A 156 -15.80 -16.00 12.49
N VAL A 157 -14.89 -16.32 13.41
CA VAL A 157 -14.25 -15.33 14.29
C VAL A 157 -13.19 -14.53 13.53
N ALA A 158 -12.39 -15.20 12.68
CA ALA A 158 -11.33 -14.54 11.92
C ALA A 158 -11.91 -13.52 10.92
N PHE A 159 -13.01 -13.86 10.22
CA PHE A 159 -13.66 -12.94 9.28
C PHE A 159 -14.28 -11.72 9.98
N LEU A 160 -14.94 -11.92 11.13
CA LEU A 160 -15.51 -10.83 11.92
C LEU A 160 -14.44 -9.84 12.40
N ILE A 161 -13.36 -10.36 12.96
CA ILE A 161 -12.25 -9.54 13.46
C ILE A 161 -11.56 -8.84 12.29
N PHE A 162 -11.34 -9.54 11.17
CA PHE A 162 -10.74 -8.95 9.96
C PHE A 162 -11.55 -7.77 9.45
N MET A 163 -12.86 -7.93 9.26
CA MET A 163 -13.74 -6.87 8.77
C MET A 163 -13.87 -5.72 9.75
N GLY A 164 -13.99 -6.01 11.05
CA GLY A 164 -14.02 -4.99 12.10
C GLY A 164 -12.74 -4.14 12.11
N VAL A 165 -11.57 -4.78 12.10
CA VAL A 165 -10.28 -4.09 12.07
C VAL A 165 -10.07 -3.33 10.76
N ALA A 166 -10.37 -3.95 9.62
CA ALA A 166 -10.18 -3.34 8.30
C ALA A 166 -10.98 -2.03 8.14
N LEU A 167 -12.21 -1.97 8.65
CA LEU A 167 -13.06 -0.77 8.59
C LEU A 167 -12.69 0.29 9.63
N SER A 168 -12.06 -0.10 10.74
CA SER A 168 -11.62 0.83 11.79
C SER A 168 -10.27 1.48 11.52
N ILE A 169 -9.41 0.88 10.68
CA ILE A 169 -8.11 1.48 10.33
C ILE A 169 -8.35 2.73 9.49
N THR A 170 -7.89 3.89 9.99
CA THR A 170 -7.96 5.15 9.25
C THR A 170 -6.64 5.40 8.52
N ALA A 171 -6.73 5.79 7.24
CA ALA A 171 -5.55 6.13 6.44
C ALA A 171 -5.05 7.55 6.75
N PHE A 172 -4.46 7.74 7.93
CA PHE A 172 -3.82 9.00 8.33
C PHE A 172 -2.83 9.55 7.29
N PRO A 173 -1.98 8.72 6.64
CA PRO A 173 -1.08 9.21 5.60
C PRO A 173 -1.73 9.98 4.46
N VAL A 174 -2.93 9.55 4.07
CA VAL A 174 -3.68 10.15 2.98
C VAL A 174 -4.23 11.52 3.39
N LEU A 175 -4.64 11.66 4.65
CA LEU A 175 -5.16 12.91 5.21
C LEU A 175 -4.04 13.95 5.39
N ALA A 176 -2.87 13.53 5.90
CA ALA A 176 -1.70 14.39 6.07
C ALA A 176 -1.26 14.99 4.73
N LYS A 177 -1.11 14.15 3.69
CA LYS A 177 -0.77 14.59 2.32
C LYS A 177 -1.74 15.66 1.77
N LYS A 178 -3.02 15.60 2.13
CA LYS A 178 -4.04 16.57 1.65
C LYS A 178 -3.96 17.91 2.37
N ARG A 179 -3.53 17.92 3.64
CA ARG A 179 -3.46 19.13 4.47
C ARG A 179 -2.33 20.07 4.04
N GLU A 180 -1.25 19.53 3.46
CA GLU A 180 -0.10 20.29 2.96
C GLU A 180 -0.29 20.92 1.57
N ILE A 181 -1.45 20.76 0.92
CA ILE A 181 -1.71 21.43 -0.36
C ILE A 181 -2.36 22.78 -0.04
N PRO A 182 -1.60 23.89 0.06
CA PRO A 182 -2.22 25.21 0.13
C PRO A 182 -3.05 25.38 -1.13
N ASN A 183 -4.26 25.87 -0.92
CA ASN A 183 -5.29 26.19 -1.91
C ASN A 183 -4.68 26.95 -3.11
N ARG A 184 -4.19 26.22 -4.11
CA ARG A 184 -3.82 26.73 -5.43
C ARG A 184 -4.97 26.36 -6.37
N LEU A 185 -6.04 27.15 -6.23
CA LEU A 185 -6.82 27.57 -7.38
C LEU A 185 -6.06 28.72 -8.05
#